data_AF-A0A926BUP6-F1
#
_entry.id   AF-A0A926BUP6-F1
#
_cell.length_a   1.000
_cell.length_b   1.000
_cell.length_c   1.000
_cell.angle_alpha   90.00
_cell.angle_beta   90.00
_cell.angle_gamma   90.00
#
_symmetry.space_group_name_H-M   'P 1'
#
loop_
_entity.id
_entity.type
_entity.pdbx_description
1 polymer ?
#
loop_
_entity_poly.entity_id
_entity_poly.type
_entity_poly.pdbx_seq_one_letter_code
_entity_poly.pdbx_strand_id
1 'polypeptide(L)'
;SGNPEEGELRPQLLDRFGLHAFIETEQDVKRRVEIMRRRIAFDDNPMEFIERWRSETEKLREQIARAQSSVVSVELPDQFLTVIASISSELSIDGHRGELVMARASRANAALEGRTTVTTADIRAVAPLALRHRLRKDPLETSDPGRRIDRVLDRVVPA
;
A
#
# COMPACT_ATOMS: atom_id res chain seq x y z
N SER A 1 -10.03 3.73 11.25
CA SER A 1 -10.64 2.60 10.53
C SER A 1 -12.11 2.92 10.33
N GLY A 2 -12.75 2.40 9.27
CA GLY A 2 -14.19 2.51 9.08
C GLY A 2 -14.88 1.23 9.52
N ASN A 3 -16.02 1.33 10.18
CA ASN A 3 -16.92 0.21 10.42
C ASN A 3 -17.90 0.12 9.23
N PRO A 4 -17.89 -0.97 8.43
CA PRO A 4 -18.82 -1.12 7.32
C PRO A 4 -20.30 -1.01 7.72
N GLU A 5 -20.63 -1.37 8.96
CA GLU A 5 -22.00 -1.32 9.49
C GLU A 5 -22.51 0.10 9.75
N GLU A 6 -21.62 1.08 9.85
CA GLU A 6 -21.96 2.51 10.07
C GLU A 6 -22.16 3.27 8.74
N GLY A 7 -22.10 2.56 7.61
CA GLY A 7 -22.22 3.12 6.27
C GLY A 7 -20.89 3.58 5.68
N GLU A 8 -20.87 3.74 4.36
CA GLU A 8 -19.66 4.16 3.65
C GLU A 8 -19.35 5.64 3.88
N LEU A 9 -18.06 5.96 4.05
CA LEU A 9 -17.60 7.34 4.08
C LEU A 9 -17.95 8.04 2.77
N ARG A 10 -18.40 9.29 2.86
CA ARG A 10 -18.68 10.12 1.69
C ARG A 10 -17.43 10.21 0.79
N PRO A 11 -17.57 10.10 -0.54
CA PRO A 11 -16.43 10.11 -1.47
C PRO A 11 -15.49 11.32 -1.28
N GLN A 12 -16.03 12.49 -0.93
CA GLN A 12 -15.23 13.71 -0.72
C GLN A 12 -14.30 13.62 0.50
N LEU A 13 -14.66 12.82 1.51
CA LEU A 13 -13.81 12.56 2.67
C LEU A 13 -12.81 11.46 2.37
N LEU A 14 -13.26 10.42 1.66
CA LEU A 14 -12.42 9.29 1.28
C LEU A 14 -11.25 9.74 0.39
N ASP A 15 -11.50 10.65 -0.55
CA ASP A 15 -10.49 11.27 -1.42
C ASP A 15 -9.38 12.01 -0.66
N ARG A 16 -9.63 12.42 0.59
CA ARG A 16 -8.63 13.10 1.42
C ARG A 16 -7.64 12.15 2.06
N PHE A 17 -7.95 10.86 2.14
CA PHE A 17 -6.99 9.86 2.57
C PHE A 17 -5.98 9.59 1.46
N GLY A 18 -4.70 9.58 1.85
CA GLY A 18 -3.61 9.25 0.93
C GLY A 18 -3.73 7.80 0.47
N LEU A 19 -3.61 6.87 1.41
CA LEU A 19 -3.62 5.44 1.15
C LEU A 19 -4.85 4.78 1.77
N HIS A 20 -5.36 3.75 1.09
CA HIS A 20 -6.42 2.87 1.55
C HIS A 20 -5.90 1.43 1.57
N ALA A 21 -5.60 0.92 2.77
CA ALA A 21 -5.25 -0.47 2.98
C ALA A 21 -6.51 -1.32 3.13
N PHE A 22 -6.71 -2.26 2.20
CA PHE A 22 -7.77 -3.26 2.29
C PHE A 22 -7.24 -4.47 3.06
N ILE A 23 -7.94 -4.86 4.13
CA ILE A 23 -7.55 -5.98 4.99
C ILE A 23 -8.53 -7.12 4.75
N GLU A 24 -8.00 -8.27 4.35
CA GLU A 24 -8.75 -9.51 4.22
C GLU A 24 -8.44 -10.45 5.38
N THR A 25 -9.41 -11.25 5.77
CA THR A 25 -9.18 -12.31 6.76
C THR A 25 -8.37 -13.42 6.11
N GLU A 26 -7.28 -13.83 6.74
CA GLU A 26 -6.45 -14.96 6.29
C GLU A 26 -7.28 -16.24 6.22
N GLN A 27 -7.24 -16.92 5.07
CA GLN A 27 -8.05 -18.11 4.78
C GLN A 27 -7.22 -19.40 4.91
N ASP A 28 -5.89 -19.32 4.81
CA ASP A 28 -5.03 -20.50 4.93
C ASP A 28 -5.01 -21.01 6.38
N VAL A 29 -5.42 -22.27 6.55
CA VAL A 29 -5.54 -22.90 7.87
C VAL A 29 -4.21 -22.91 8.62
N LYS A 30 -3.08 -23.15 7.93
CA LYS A 30 -1.77 -23.21 8.60
C LYS A 30 -1.36 -21.84 9.13
N ARG A 31 -1.56 -20.77 8.35
CA ARG A 31 -1.31 -19.39 8.78
C ARG A 31 -2.25 -18.97 9.90
N ARG A 32 -3.53 -19.33 9.84
CA ARG A 32 -4.50 -19.07 10.92
C ARG A 32 -4.08 -19.74 12.23
N VAL A 33 -3.65 -21.00 12.18
CA VAL A 33 -3.11 -21.71 13.35
C VAL A 33 -1.88 -21.00 13.91
N GLU A 34 -0.99 -20.52 13.04
CA GLU A 34 0.20 -19.78 13.48
C GLU A 34 -0.14 -18.44 14.13
N ILE A 35 -1.11 -17.69 13.58
CA ILE A 35 -1.62 -16.45 14.21
C ILE A 35 -2.15 -16.75 15.61
N MET A 36 -2.97 -17.79 15.78
CA MET A 36 -3.50 -18.19 17.08
C MET A 36 -2.38 -18.60 18.04
N ARG A 37 -1.42 -19.41 17.57
CA ARG A 37 -0.27 -19.83 18.39
C ARG A 37 0.55 -18.64 18.88
N ARG A 38 0.83 -17.67 18.02
CA ARG A 38 1.56 -16.44 18.40
C ARG A 38 0.78 -15.61 19.40
N ARG A 39 -0.54 -15.51 19.22
CA ARG A 39 -1.39 -14.79 20.15
C ARG A 39 -1.39 -15.44 21.55
N ILE A 40 -1.56 -16.76 21.62
CA ILE A 40 -1.51 -17.52 22.88
C ILE A 40 -0.12 -17.35 23.54
N ALA A 41 0.97 -17.52 22.78
CA ALA A 41 2.31 -17.34 23.32
C ALA A 41 2.56 -15.93 23.89
N PHE A 42 1.98 -14.89 23.27
CA PHE A 42 2.03 -13.54 23.81
C PHE A 42 1.18 -13.40 25.09
N ASP A 43 -0.03 -13.95 25.11
CA ASP A 43 -0.92 -13.87 26.29
C ASP A 43 -0.32 -14.65 27.50
N ASP A 44 0.37 -15.78 27.25
CA ASP A 44 1.02 -16.60 28.28
C ASP A 44 2.27 -15.92 28.88
N ASN A 45 3.14 -15.35 28.03
CA ASN A 45 4.33 -14.63 28.49
C ASN A 45 4.72 -13.49 27.51
N PRO A 46 4.20 -12.28 27.74
CA PRO A 46 4.46 -11.14 26.85
C PRO A 46 5.95 -10.79 26.76
N MET A 47 6.69 -10.89 27.87
CA MET A 47 8.09 -10.47 27.92
C MET A 47 9.01 -11.39 27.11
N GLU A 48 8.81 -12.70 27.22
CA GLU A 48 9.55 -13.68 26.42
C GLU A 48 9.20 -13.55 24.93
N PHE A 49 7.92 -13.35 24.61
CA PHE A 49 7.49 -13.13 23.23
C PHE A 49 8.15 -11.88 22.63
N ILE A 50 8.13 -10.75 23.34
CA ILE A 50 8.78 -9.51 22.89
C ILE A 50 10.28 -9.73 22.70
N GLU A 51 10.96 -10.39 23.64
CA GLU A 51 12.39 -10.64 23.54
C GLU A 51 12.73 -11.51 22.33
N ARG A 52 11.92 -12.53 22.04
CA ARG A 52 12.06 -13.40 20.86
C ARG A 52 12.02 -12.63 19.54
N TRP A 53 11.21 -11.58 19.43
CA TRP A 53 11.04 -10.76 18.23
C TRP A 53 11.81 -9.43 18.26
N ARG A 54 12.61 -9.18 19.30
CA ARG A 54 13.33 -7.92 19.48
C ARG A 54 14.26 -7.65 18.31
N SER A 55 14.98 -8.66 17.84
CA SER A 55 15.98 -8.50 16.78
C SER A 55 15.37 -8.04 15.46
N GLU A 56 14.25 -8.64 15.06
CA GLU A 56 13.52 -8.34 13.83
C GLU A 56 12.84 -6.98 13.93
N THR A 57 12.26 -6.67 15.08
CA THR A 57 11.65 -5.38 15.36
C THR A 57 12.67 -4.26 15.27
N GLU A 58 13.87 -4.46 15.83
CA GLU A 58 14.95 -3.48 15.81
C GLU A 58 15.49 -3.26 14.39
N LYS A 59 15.68 -4.34 13.62
CA LYS A 59 16.05 -4.24 12.20
C LYS A 59 15.05 -3.41 11.40
N LEU A 60 13.75 -3.64 11.60
CA LEU A 60 12.69 -2.87 10.94
C LEU A 60 12.70 -1.41 11.39
N ARG A 61 12.90 -1.14 12.68
CA ARG A 61 13.01 0.21 13.25
C ARG A 61 14.14 1.00 12.58
N GLU A 62 15.32 0.39 12.47
CA GLU A 62 16.45 1.01 11.80
C GLU A 62 16.20 1.22 10.30
N GLN A 63 15.57 0.26 9.63
CA GLN A 63 15.20 0.38 8.22
C GLN A 63 14.28 1.58 7.98
N ILE A 64 13.24 1.75 8.81
CA ILE A 64 12.34 2.89 8.75
C ILE A 64 13.08 4.21 9.01
N ALA A 65 13.95 4.27 10.03
CA ALA A 65 14.72 5.47 10.35
C ALA A 65 15.63 5.89 9.17
N ARG A 66 16.32 4.92 8.55
CA ARG A 66 17.12 5.16 7.34
C ARG A 66 16.25 5.69 6.20
N ALA A 67 15.12 5.04 5.93
CA ALA A 67 14.20 5.45 4.87
C ALA A 67 13.66 6.88 5.06
N GLN A 68 13.29 7.25 6.29
CA GLN A 68 12.84 8.61 6.62
C GLN A 68 13.91 9.66 6.32
N SER A 69 15.18 9.36 6.59
CA SER A 69 16.30 10.26 6.32
C SER A 69 16.64 10.38 4.83
N SER A 70 16.46 9.31 4.05
CA SER A 70 16.86 9.25 2.64
C SER A 70 15.74 9.55 1.64
N VAL A 71 14.46 9.50 2.04
CA VAL A 71 13.32 9.64 1.10
C VAL A 71 13.36 10.93 0.29
N VAL A 72 13.92 12.01 0.84
CA VAL A 72 14.04 13.32 0.17
C VAL A 72 15.03 13.29 -0.98
N SER A 73 16.05 12.43 -0.92
CA SER A 73 17.04 12.26 -1.99
C SER A 73 16.68 11.16 -2.99
N VAL A 74 15.61 10.39 -2.75
CA VAL A 74 15.16 9.38 -3.71
C VAL A 74 14.67 10.04 -4.98
N GLU A 75 15.26 9.69 -6.11
CA GLU A 75 14.91 10.16 -7.43
C GLU A 75 13.65 9.46 -7.96
N LEU A 76 12.76 10.24 -8.56
CA LEU A 76 11.63 9.76 -9.34
C LEU A 76 11.81 10.25 -10.79
N PRO A 77 12.48 9.45 -11.64
CA PRO A 77 12.68 9.78 -13.05
C PRO A 77 11.38 10.11 -13.79
N ASP A 78 11.45 11.03 -14.75
CA ASP A 78 10.28 11.51 -15.51
C ASP A 78 9.50 10.38 -16.21
N GLN A 79 10.19 9.34 -16.69
CA GLN A 79 9.53 8.16 -17.26
C GLN A 79 8.50 7.53 -16.31
N PHE A 80 8.76 7.57 -15.00
CA PHE A 80 7.84 7.04 -14.00
C PHE A 80 6.72 8.02 -13.66
N LEU A 81 6.94 9.33 -13.80
CA LEU A 81 5.85 10.30 -13.77
C LEU A 81 4.88 10.05 -14.92
N THR A 82 5.38 9.74 -16.12
CA THR A 82 4.54 9.35 -17.26
C THR A 82 3.73 8.09 -16.95
N VAL A 83 4.36 7.05 -16.40
CA VAL A 83 3.66 5.81 -16.00
C VAL A 83 2.55 6.09 -14.97
N ILE A 84 2.84 6.89 -13.94
CA ILE A 84 1.88 7.30 -12.90
C ILE A 84 0.67 8.03 -13.50
N ALA A 85 0.92 8.96 -14.44
CA ALA A 85 -0.14 9.68 -15.14
C ALA A 85 -0.96 8.76 -16.05
N SER A 86 -0.31 7.85 -16.78
CA SER A 86 -0.98 6.86 -17.62
C SER A 86 -1.88 5.92 -16.83
N ILE A 87 -1.44 5.44 -15.65
CA ILE A 87 -2.28 4.62 -14.76
C ILE A 87 -3.53 5.40 -14.34
N SER A 88 -3.36 6.66 -13.92
CA SER A 88 -4.47 7.48 -13.43
C SER A 88 -5.47 7.82 -14.54
N SER A 89 -4.97 8.08 -15.75
CA SER A 89 -5.77 8.31 -16.95
C SER A 89 -6.59 7.08 -17.35
N GLU A 90 -5.97 5.90 -17.38
CA GLU A 90 -6.64 4.63 -17.75
C GLU A 90 -7.68 4.18 -16.70
N LEU A 91 -7.51 4.59 -15.44
CA LEU A 91 -8.47 4.35 -14.38
C LEU A 91 -9.56 5.43 -14.28
N SER A 92 -9.51 6.45 -15.13
CA SER A 92 -10.43 7.60 -15.11
C SER A 92 -10.52 8.27 -13.72
N ILE A 93 -9.38 8.43 -13.06
CA ILE A 93 -9.28 9.06 -11.74
C ILE A 93 -9.26 10.57 -11.92
N ASP A 94 -10.14 11.26 -11.18
CA ASP A 94 -10.22 12.72 -11.25
C ASP A 94 -9.12 13.40 -10.41
N GLY A 95 -8.44 14.35 -11.03
CA GLY A 95 -7.47 15.23 -10.39
C GLY A 95 -6.13 14.57 -10.02
N HIS A 96 -5.19 15.40 -9.59
CA HIS A 96 -3.78 15.01 -9.44
C HIS A 96 -3.43 14.41 -8.06
N ARG A 97 -4.43 14.25 -7.17
CA ARG A 97 -4.15 13.77 -5.80
C ARG A 97 -3.69 12.32 -5.78
N GLY A 98 -4.30 11.45 -6.59
CA GLY A 98 -3.88 10.06 -6.73
C GLY A 98 -2.44 9.96 -7.24
N GLU A 99 -2.12 10.73 -8.28
CA GLU A 99 -0.77 10.79 -8.88
C GLU A 99 0.28 11.26 -7.86
N LEU A 100 0.03 12.37 -7.15
CA LEU A 100 0.94 12.91 -6.15
C LEU A 100 1.18 11.94 -4.98
N VAL A 101 0.12 11.27 -4.54
CA VAL A 101 0.23 10.25 -3.48
C VAL A 101 1.04 9.06 -3.98
N MET A 102 0.76 8.55 -5.18
CA MET A 102 1.47 7.42 -5.77
C MET A 102 2.96 7.74 -5.97
N ALA A 103 3.30 8.95 -6.44
CA ALA A 103 4.68 9.42 -6.56
C ALA A 103 5.41 9.44 -5.21
N ARG A 104 4.78 10.02 -4.17
CA ARG A 104 5.36 10.08 -2.82
C ARG A 104 5.50 8.69 -2.19
N ALA A 105 4.50 7.83 -2.35
CA ALA A 105 4.51 6.47 -1.85
C ALA A 105 5.57 5.62 -2.56
N SER A 106 5.76 5.80 -3.87
CA SER A 106 6.79 5.09 -4.63
C SER A 106 8.20 5.46 -4.14
N ARG A 107 8.45 6.76 -3.89
CA ARG A 107 9.71 7.22 -3.30
C ARG A 107 9.92 6.67 -1.89
N ALA A 108 8.87 6.64 -1.07
CA ALA A 108 8.92 6.08 0.27
C ALA A 108 9.21 4.57 0.25
N ASN A 109 8.61 3.82 -0.69
CA ASN A 109 8.87 2.39 -0.87
C ASN A 109 10.31 2.12 -1.32
N ALA A 110 10.81 2.89 -2.30
CA ALA A 110 12.20 2.81 -2.72
C ALA A 110 13.17 3.10 -1.56
N ALA A 111 12.90 4.14 -0.77
CA ALA A 111 13.70 4.47 0.42
C ALA A 111 13.66 3.36 1.47
N LEU A 112 12.49 2.74 1.69
CA LEU A 112 12.32 1.62 2.62
C LEU A 112 13.12 0.40 2.17
N GLU A 113 13.17 0.14 0.87
CA GLU A 113 14.01 -0.89 0.24
C GLU A 113 15.49 -0.49 0.13
N GLY A 114 15.89 0.66 0.68
CA GLY A 114 17.28 1.13 0.68
C GLY A 114 17.80 1.61 -0.68
N ARG A 115 16.91 1.88 -1.64
CA ARG A 115 17.25 2.37 -2.98
C ARG A 115 17.15 3.90 -3.06
N THR A 116 17.91 4.47 -4.00
CA THR A 116 17.94 5.93 -4.28
C THR A 116 17.11 6.32 -5.49
N THR A 117 16.57 5.36 -6.23
CA THR A 117 15.78 5.61 -7.44
C THR A 117 14.56 4.70 -7.44
N VAL A 118 13.41 5.27 -7.76
CA VAL A 118 12.14 4.55 -7.92
C VAL A 118 12.23 3.55 -9.08
N THR A 119 11.60 2.39 -8.93
CA THR A 119 11.45 1.38 -9.98
C THR A 119 9.98 1.10 -10.28
N THR A 120 9.73 0.32 -11.34
CA THR A 120 8.38 -0.19 -11.67
C THR A 120 7.76 -0.98 -10.52
N ALA A 121 8.57 -1.73 -9.77
CA ALA A 121 8.13 -2.52 -8.63
C ALA A 121 7.55 -1.65 -7.50
N ASP A 122 8.12 -0.46 -7.26
CA ASP A 122 7.57 0.47 -6.27
C ASP A 122 6.19 0.97 -6.66
N ILE A 123 6.03 1.37 -7.93
CA ILE A 123 4.76 1.86 -8.46
C ILE A 123 3.69 0.77 -8.35
N ARG A 124 4.03 -0.46 -8.76
CA ARG A 124 3.13 -1.61 -8.64
C ARG A 124 2.73 -1.88 -7.20
N ALA A 125 3.66 -1.79 -6.25
CA ALA A 125 3.38 -2.04 -4.84
C ALA A 125 2.43 -1.01 -4.22
N VAL A 126 2.56 0.28 -4.59
CA VAL A 126 1.79 1.36 -3.94
C VAL A 126 0.53 1.78 -4.68
N ALA A 127 0.41 1.51 -5.98
CA ALA A 127 -0.74 1.93 -6.78
C ALA A 127 -2.09 1.40 -6.24
N PRO A 128 -2.25 0.13 -5.83
CA PRO A 128 -3.49 -0.34 -5.23
C PRO A 128 -3.87 0.43 -3.96
N LEU A 129 -2.87 0.75 -3.12
CA LEU A 129 -3.08 1.51 -1.89
C LEU A 129 -3.48 2.97 -2.18
N ALA A 130 -2.89 3.59 -3.21
CA ALA A 130 -3.13 5.00 -3.53
C ALA A 130 -4.44 5.26 -4.29
N LEU A 131 -4.94 4.27 -5.04
CA LEU A 131 -5.99 4.47 -6.04
C LEU A 131 -7.29 3.72 -5.78
N ARG A 132 -7.29 2.62 -5.02
CA ARG A 132 -8.48 1.75 -4.83
C ARG A 132 -9.73 2.53 -4.40
N HIS A 133 -9.57 3.48 -3.49
CA HIS A 133 -10.66 4.31 -2.94
C HIS A 133 -11.00 5.54 -3.78
N ARG A 134 -10.22 5.82 -4.84
CA ARG A 134 -10.44 6.92 -5.80
C ARG A 134 -11.15 6.45 -7.08
N LEU A 135 -11.34 5.15 -7.24
CA LEU A 135 -12.10 4.60 -8.35
C LEU A 135 -13.57 4.95 -8.21
N ARG A 136 -14.15 5.50 -9.28
CA ARG A 136 -15.59 5.68 -9.38
C ARG A 136 -16.25 4.30 -9.42
N LYS A 137 -17.14 4.02 -8.46
CA LYS A 137 -18.00 2.83 -8.48
C LYS A 137 -19.08 3.06 -9.53
N ASP A 138 -19.04 2.32 -10.64
CA ASP A 138 -20.19 2.19 -11.52
C ASP A 138 -21.20 1.24 -10.85
N PRO A 139 -22.47 1.62 -10.63
CA PRO A 139 -23.48 0.76 -10.02
C PRO A 139 -23.68 -0.59 -10.72
N LEU A 140 -23.30 -0.70 -11.99
CA LEU A 140 -23.41 -1.91 -12.79
C LEU A 140 -22.12 -2.74 -12.78
N GLU A 141 -21.00 -2.19 -12.29
CA GLU A 141 -19.70 -2.86 -12.28
C GLU A 141 -19.56 -3.73 -11.01
N THR A 142 -19.61 -5.05 -11.20
CA THR A 142 -19.45 -6.06 -10.14
C THR A 142 -17.99 -6.49 -9.91
N SER A 143 -17.04 -5.93 -10.68
CA SER A 143 -15.62 -6.26 -10.57
C SER A 143 -15.02 -5.69 -9.30
N ASP A 144 -14.18 -6.48 -8.62
CA ASP A 144 -13.34 -5.99 -7.53
C ASP A 144 -12.46 -4.82 -8.03
N PRO A 145 -12.47 -3.66 -7.35
CA PRO A 145 -11.65 -2.51 -7.72
C PRO A 145 -10.14 -2.83 -7.75
N GLY A 146 -9.67 -3.76 -6.91
CA GLY A 146 -8.27 -4.22 -6.91
C GLY A 146 -7.88 -4.87 -8.23
N ARG A 147 -8.67 -5.83 -8.69
CA ARG A 147 -8.44 -6.51 -9.99
C ARG A 147 -8.44 -5.56 -11.18
N ARG A 148 -9.19 -4.45 -11.12
CA ARG A 148 -9.16 -3.43 -12.17
C ARG A 148 -7.83 -2.68 -12.18
N ILE A 149 -7.28 -2.35 -11.01
CA ILE A 149 -5.96 -1.74 -10.88
C ILE A 149 -4.88 -2.69 -11.41
N ASP A 150 -4.90 -3.96 -10.99
CA ASP A 150 -3.91 -4.95 -11.43
C ASP A 150 -3.85 -5.08 -12.96
N ARG A 151 -5.01 -5.17 -13.62
CA ARG A 151 -5.10 -5.21 -15.09
C ARG A 151 -4.50 -3.97 -15.75
N VAL A 152 -4.70 -2.78 -15.18
CA VAL A 152 -4.11 -1.54 -15.70
C VAL A 152 -2.60 -1.55 -15.48
N LEU A 153 -2.13 -1.98 -14.31
CA LEU A 153 -0.70 -2.08 -14.01
C LEU A 153 0.01 -3.02 -14.97
N ASP A 154 -0.58 -4.17 -15.30
CA ASP A 154 0.00 -5.14 -16.23
C ASP A 154 0.14 -4.61 -17.66
N ARG A 155 -0.73 -3.68 -18.06
CA ARG A 155 -0.68 -3.05 -19.38
C ARG A 155 0.26 -1.83 -19.44
N VAL A 156 0.26 -1.02 -18.38
CA VAL A 156 0.90 0.31 -18.38
C VAL A 156 2.31 0.28 -17.78
N VAL A 157 2.56 -0.60 -16.81
CA VAL A 157 3.87 -0.68 -16.15
C VAL A 157 4.75 -1.68 -16.90
N PRO A 158 5.90 -1.26 -17.45
CA PRO A 158 6.84 -2.18 -18.09
C PRO A 158 7.25 -3.33 -17.16
N ALA A 159 7.59 -4.48 -17.76
CA ALA A 159 8.14 -5.62 -17.05
C ALA A 159 9.50 -5.27 -16.41
#